data_AF-A0A8J4YQX1-F1
#
_entry.id   AF-A0A8J4YQX1-F1
#
_cell.length_a   1.000
_cell.length_b   1.000
_cell.length_c   1.000
_cell.angle_alpha   90.00
_cell.angle_beta   90.00
_cell.angle_gamma   90.00
#
_symmetry.space_group_name_H-M   'P 1'
#
loop_
_entity.id
_entity.type
_entity.pdbx_description
1 polymer ?
#
loop_
_entity_poly.entity_id
_entity_poly.type
_entity_poly.pdbx_seq_one_letter_code
_entity_poly.pdbx_strand_id
1 'polypeptide(L)'
;MKMIIAEQFTSQEGFTPLYVARQNILPGYCGFPLARNSPFKANFDHLILAFHGAGMIGKWTVDVLERAQFDSRQRLRVAAEADSSPTQNQDSVQKNRVPRKALTVVHMQGPLFLFVAGAFFSLAAFLGENFVFLYRPGRVSKE
;
A
#
# COMPACT_ATOMS: atom_id res chain seq x y z
N MET A 1 -8.80 -12.69 10.84
CA MET A 1 -7.58 -12.22 10.15
C MET A 1 -7.40 -10.70 10.24
N LYS A 2 -8.41 -9.89 9.87
CA LYS A 2 -8.32 -8.40 9.95
C LYS A 2 -7.88 -7.84 11.32
N MET A 3 -8.26 -8.47 12.43
CA MET A 3 -7.92 -8.03 13.79
C MET A 3 -6.43 -8.18 14.11
N ILE A 4 -5.82 -9.35 13.84
CA ILE A 4 -4.37 -9.58 14.02
C ILE A 4 -3.55 -8.58 13.21
N ILE A 5 -4.04 -8.27 12.01
CA ILE A 5 -3.42 -7.30 11.10
C ILE A 5 -3.51 -5.89 11.68
N ALA A 6 -4.67 -5.52 12.21
CA ALA A 6 -4.89 -4.21 12.84
C ALA A 6 -4.05 -4.03 14.11
N GLU A 7 -3.92 -5.07 14.93
CA GLU A 7 -3.18 -4.99 16.19
C GLU A 7 -1.66 -4.96 16.00
N GLN A 8 -1.12 -5.84 15.15
CA GLN A 8 0.32 -6.09 15.08
C GLN A 8 1.03 -5.42 13.90
N PHE A 9 0.29 -4.93 12.90
CA PHE A 9 0.87 -4.47 11.65
C PHE A 9 0.38 -3.08 11.23
N THR A 10 -0.21 -2.27 12.10
CA THR A 10 -0.58 -0.90 11.71
C THR A 10 0.52 0.06 12.16
N SER A 11 1.26 0.69 11.24
CA SER A 11 2.26 1.73 11.57
C SER A 11 1.57 3.05 11.97
N GLN A 12 2.29 3.96 12.64
CA GLN A 12 1.78 5.28 13.07
C GLN A 12 1.20 6.12 11.92
N GLU A 13 1.66 5.89 10.69
CA GLU A 13 1.19 6.56 9.47
C GLU A 13 -0.08 5.91 8.85
N GLY A 14 -0.63 4.87 9.49
CA GLY A 14 -1.80 4.13 8.99
C GLY A 14 -1.48 3.11 7.88
N PHE A 15 -0.21 2.94 7.52
CA PHE A 15 0.23 1.92 6.57
C PHE A 15 0.38 0.56 7.26
N THR A 16 -0.22 -0.45 6.64
CA THR A 16 -0.06 -1.85 7.03
C THR A 16 1.02 -2.49 6.14
N PRO A 17 2.23 -2.84 6.63
CA PRO A 17 3.24 -3.49 5.81
C PRO A 17 2.91 -4.96 5.51
N LEU A 18 1.67 -5.39 5.76
CA LEU A 18 1.16 -6.70 5.42
C LEU A 18 0.23 -6.60 4.20
N TYR A 19 0.69 -7.13 3.06
CA TYR A 19 -0.15 -7.29 1.87
C TYR A 19 -1.15 -8.41 2.10
N VAL A 20 -2.38 -8.04 2.45
CA VAL A 20 -3.51 -8.97 2.48
C VAL A 20 -4.00 -9.16 1.06
N ALA A 21 -3.97 -10.40 0.56
CA ALA A 21 -4.55 -10.71 -0.74
C ALA A 21 -6.01 -10.25 -0.78
N ARG A 22 -6.41 -9.58 -1.88
CA ARG A 22 -7.76 -9.02 -2.07
C ARG A 22 -8.86 -10.09 -2.00
N GLN A 23 -8.52 -11.33 -2.33
CA GLN A 23 -9.40 -12.48 -2.30
C GLN A 23 -8.90 -13.50 -1.29
N ASN A 24 -9.86 -14.10 -0.58
CA ASN A 24 -9.59 -15.15 0.37
C ASN A 24 -9.37 -16.45 -0.40
N ILE A 25 -8.15 -17.01 -0.32
CA ILE A 25 -7.79 -18.24 -1.05
C ILE A 25 -8.47 -19.46 -0.42
N LEU A 26 -8.78 -19.39 0.88
CA LEU A 26 -9.52 -20.42 1.60
C LEU A 26 -10.64 -19.76 2.44
N PRO A 27 -11.92 -20.14 2.29
CA PRO A 27 -12.96 -19.66 3.18
C PRO A 27 -12.69 -20.16 4.61
N GLY A 28 -12.37 -19.24 5.50
CA GLY A 28 -12.23 -19.54 6.92
C GLY A 28 -13.60 -19.62 7.57
N TYR A 29 -14.03 -20.81 7.95
CA TYR A 29 -15.22 -20.99 8.77
C TYR A 29 -14.83 -20.86 10.25
N CYS A 30 -15.55 -20.02 10.99
CA CYS A 30 -15.49 -20.01 12.44
C CYS A 30 -16.77 -20.64 12.99
N GLY A 31 -16.63 -21.40 14.06
CA GLY A 31 -17.73 -22.06 14.74
C GLY A 31 -17.38 -22.32 16.19
N PHE A 32 -18.39 -22.53 17.01
CA PHE A 32 -18.21 -22.89 18.41
C PHE A 32 -18.22 -24.42 18.54
N PRO A 33 -17.15 -25.03 19.09
CA PRO A 33 -17.17 -26.46 19.36
C PRO A 33 -18.12 -26.73 20.54
N LEU A 34 -19.14 -27.55 20.32
CA LEU A 34 -20.02 -28.05 21.38
C LEU A 34 -19.81 -29.56 21.57
N ALA A 35 -19.99 -30.02 22.82
CA ALA A 35 -19.99 -31.44 23.13
C ALA A 35 -21.02 -32.19 22.27
N ARG A 36 -20.66 -33.38 21.80
CA ARG A 36 -21.55 -34.24 21.01
C ARG A 36 -22.79 -34.54 21.86
N ASN A 37 -23.98 -34.26 21.31
CA ASN A 37 -25.30 -34.37 21.96
C ASN A 37 -25.61 -33.35 23.06
N SER A 38 -24.96 -32.17 23.04
CA SER A 38 -25.38 -31.07 23.92
C SER A 38 -26.85 -30.69 23.66
N PRO A 39 -27.70 -30.64 24.71
CA PRO A 39 -29.10 -30.23 24.56
C PRO A 39 -29.23 -28.75 24.15
N PHE A 40 -28.17 -27.97 24.30
CA PHE A 40 -28.15 -26.54 23.98
C PHE A 40 -27.88 -26.25 22.51
N LYS A 41 -27.48 -27.25 21.71
CA LYS A 41 -27.09 -27.03 20.31
C LYS A 41 -28.18 -26.34 19.50
N ALA A 42 -29.42 -26.83 19.58
CA ALA A 42 -30.53 -26.29 18.80
C ALA A 42 -30.84 -24.83 19.15
N ASN A 43 -30.88 -24.52 20.45
CA ASN A 43 -31.14 -23.17 20.93
C ASN A 43 -29.99 -22.22 20.59
N PHE A 44 -28.75 -22.69 20.68
CA PHE A 44 -27.57 -21.90 20.35
C PHE A 44 -27.46 -21.59 18.86
N ASP A 45 -27.73 -22.57 17.99
CA ASP A 45 -27.78 -22.38 16.54
C ASP A 45 -28.87 -21.35 16.17
N HIS A 46 -30.04 -21.42 16.82
CA HIS A 46 -31.12 -20.45 16.60
C HIS A 46 -30.72 -19.03 16.99
N LEU A 47 -30.07 -18.87 18.15
CA LEU A 47 -29.57 -17.57 18.59
C LEU A 47 -28.53 -17.02 17.61
N ILE A 48 -27.55 -17.82 17.17
CA ILE A 48 -26.54 -17.38 16.19
C ILE A 48 -27.22 -16.88 14.91
N LEU A 49 -28.20 -17.62 14.39
CA LEU A 49 -28.95 -17.23 13.20
C LEU A 49 -29.75 -15.94 13.43
N ALA A 50 -30.39 -15.77 14.59
CA ALA A 50 -31.11 -14.56 14.94
C ALA A 50 -30.17 -13.34 15.03
N PHE A 51 -29.01 -13.49 15.69
CA PHE A 51 -27.99 -12.44 15.75
C PHE A 51 -27.44 -12.10 14.36
N HIS A 52 -27.25 -13.11 13.51
CA HIS A 52 -26.76 -12.93 12.14
C HIS A 52 -27.80 -12.20 11.27
N GLY A 53 -29.07 -12.64 11.32
CA GLY A 53 -30.17 -12.03 10.59
C GLY A 53 -30.44 -10.58 11.02
N ALA A 54 -30.23 -10.25 12.30
CA ALA A 54 -30.30 -8.89 12.82
C ALA A 54 -29.09 -8.01 12.44
N GLY A 55 -28.08 -8.56 11.75
CA GLY A 55 -26.86 -7.83 11.37
C GLY A 55 -25.93 -7.49 12.54
N MET A 56 -26.20 -8.00 13.74
CA MET A 56 -25.44 -7.67 14.95
C MET A 56 -23.99 -8.16 14.88
N ILE A 57 -23.74 -9.34 14.31
CA ILE A 57 -22.36 -9.82 14.11
C ILE A 57 -21.56 -8.89 13.21
N GLY A 58 -22.19 -8.37 12.15
CA GLY A 58 -21.56 -7.42 11.24
C GLY A 58 -21.14 -6.15 11.96
N LYS A 59 -22.09 -5.51 12.67
CA LYS A 59 -21.83 -4.32 13.47
C LYS A 59 -20.74 -4.56 14.51
N TRP A 60 -20.86 -5.61 15.31
CA TRP A 60 -19.88 -5.96 16.34
C TRP A 60 -18.48 -6.16 15.75
N THR A 61 -18.37 -6.81 14.58
CA THR A 61 -17.09 -7.00 13.91
C THR A 61 -16.44 -5.67 13.52
N VAL A 62 -17.23 -4.71 13.03
CA VAL A 62 -16.75 -3.36 12.70
C VAL A 62 -16.30 -2.63 13.95
N ASP A 63 -17.12 -2.61 15.00
CA ASP A 63 -16.83 -1.93 16.26
C ASP A 63 -15.56 -2.48 16.93
N VAL A 64 -15.38 -3.80 16.92
CA VAL A 64 -14.17 -4.44 17.46
C VAL A 64 -12.94 -4.10 16.63
N LEU A 65 -13.06 -4.10 15.30
CA LEU A 65 -11.94 -3.76 14.42
C LEU A 65 -11.50 -2.31 14.62
N GLU A 66 -12.46 -1.38 14.74
CA GLU A 66 -12.18 0.03 14.99
C GLU A 66 -11.50 0.23 16.34
N ARG A 67 -11.99 -0.42 17.40
CA ARG A 67 -11.36 -0.39 18.72
C ARG A 67 -9.94 -0.92 18.69
N ALA A 68 -9.70 -2.04 18.01
CA ALA A 68 -8.36 -2.63 17.88
C ALA A 68 -7.40 -1.69 17.15
N GLN A 69 -7.86 -1.03 16.08
CA GLN A 69 -7.07 -0.02 15.37
C GLN A 69 -6.77 1.20 16.24
N PHE A 70 -7.75 1.66 17.02
CA PHE A 70 -7.58 2.78 17.93
C PHE A 70 -6.55 2.47 19.03
N ASP A 71 -6.67 1.31 19.68
CA ASP A 71 -5.77 0.88 20.74
C ASP A 71 -4.33 0.67 20.21
N SER A 72 -4.17 0.07 19.03
CA SER A 72 -2.87 -0.04 18.37
C SER A 72 -2.21 1.33 18.14
N ARG A 73 -2.97 2.31 17.62
CA ARG A 73 -2.48 3.69 17.43
C ARG A 73 -2.09 4.35 18.75
N GLN A 74 -2.88 4.14 19.81
CA GLN A 74 -2.59 4.70 21.12
C GLN A 74 -1.30 4.13 21.71
N ARG A 75 -1.10 2.81 21.64
CA ARG A 75 0.14 2.15 22.09
C ARG A 75 1.37 2.66 21.36
N LEU A 76 1.26 2.89 20.05
CA LEU A 76 2.37 3.45 19.27
C LEU A 76 2.69 4.89 19.63
N ARG A 77 1.68 5.72 19.95
CA ARG A 77 1.91 7.11 20.41
C ARG A 77 2.66 7.13 21.73
N VAL A 78 2.22 6.31 22.69
CA VAL A 78 2.88 6.19 24.00
C VAL A 78 4.32 5.68 23.85
N ALA A 79 4.57 4.71 22.96
CA ALA A 79 5.92 4.22 22.69
C ALA A 79 6.84 5.29 22.08
N ALA A 80 6.35 6.09 21.13
CA ALA A 80 7.14 7.19 20.55
C ALA A 80 7.39 8.33 21.54
N GLU A 81 6.44 8.62 22.43
CA GLU A 81 6.63 9.61 23.50
C GLU A 81 7.62 9.13 24.58
N ALA A 82 7.65 7.82 24.86
CA ALA A 82 8.62 7.20 25.78
C ALA A 82 10.05 7.24 25.22
N ASP A 83 10.23 7.02 23.92
CA ASP A 83 11.53 7.18 23.23
C ASP A 83 11.98 8.65 23.12
N SER A 84 11.09 9.62 23.39
CA SER A 84 11.35 11.06 23.25
C SER A 84 11.83 11.78 24.52
N SER A 85 12.08 11.09 25.63
CA SER A 85 12.63 11.69 26.86
C SER A 85 14.15 11.50 27.00
N PRO A 86 14.87 12.52 27.52
CA PRO A 86 16.05 13.05 26.85
C PRO A 86 17.35 12.40 27.33
N THR A 87 18.06 11.73 26.42
CA THR A 87 19.50 11.56 26.56
C THR A 87 20.18 12.14 25.32
N GLN A 88 20.95 13.20 25.59
CA GLN A 88 22.00 13.82 24.77
C GLN A 88 21.62 14.72 23.58
N ASN A 89 21.87 16.02 23.82
CA ASN A 89 22.86 16.85 23.13
C ASN A 89 23.09 16.64 21.61
N GLN A 90 22.95 17.76 20.89
CA GLN A 90 23.47 18.06 19.56
C GLN A 90 22.82 17.31 18.39
N ASP A 91 21.67 17.83 17.93
CA ASP A 91 21.67 18.71 16.75
C ASP A 91 20.25 19.22 16.50
N SER A 92 20.03 20.43 16.99
CA SER A 92 18.89 21.26 16.63
C SER A 92 18.94 21.58 15.13
N VAL A 93 17.93 21.15 14.38
CA VAL A 93 17.10 21.92 13.40
C VAL A 93 16.47 20.94 12.41
N GLN A 94 15.36 20.27 12.77
CA GLN A 94 14.27 19.96 11.83
C GLN A 94 13.01 19.43 12.52
N LYS A 95 12.38 20.27 13.33
CA LYS A 95 10.96 20.11 13.70
C LYS A 95 10.13 20.63 12.52
N ASN A 96 9.14 19.85 12.07
CA ASN A 96 8.26 20.05 10.89
C ASN A 96 8.84 19.72 9.51
N ARG A 97 9.20 18.45 9.27
CA ARG A 97 9.09 17.88 7.92
C ARG A 97 7.77 17.11 7.81
N VAL A 98 6.78 17.73 7.17
CA VAL A 98 5.77 17.00 6.38
C VAL A 98 6.51 15.92 5.60
N PRO A 99 6.05 14.66 5.54
CA PRO A 99 6.72 13.62 4.77
C PRO A 99 6.68 14.02 3.29
N ARG A 100 7.70 14.76 2.84
CA ARG A 100 7.99 14.95 1.42
C ARG A 100 8.43 13.59 0.94
N LYS A 101 7.46 12.79 0.50
CA LYS A 101 7.69 11.52 -0.18
C LYS A 101 8.59 11.84 -1.37
N ALA A 102 9.88 11.57 -1.21
CA ALA A 102 10.87 11.87 -2.24
C ALA A 102 10.43 11.14 -3.50
N LEU A 103 10.25 11.89 -4.59
CA LEU A 103 9.80 11.35 -5.86
C LEU A 103 10.92 10.45 -6.39
N THR A 104 10.79 9.15 -6.16
CA THR A 104 11.80 8.18 -6.55
C THR A 104 11.88 8.10 -8.07
N VAL A 105 13.09 7.88 -8.59
CA VAL A 105 13.41 7.78 -10.03
C VAL A 105 12.47 6.84 -10.79
N VAL A 106 11.89 5.86 -10.11
CA VAL A 106 10.87 4.93 -10.64
C VAL A 106 9.67 5.66 -11.25
N HIS A 107 9.26 6.81 -10.69
CA HIS A 107 8.15 7.60 -11.24
C HIS A 107 8.52 8.40 -12.50
N MET A 108 9.82 8.57 -12.78
CA MET A 108 10.35 9.28 -13.96
C MET A 108 10.76 8.34 -15.10
N GLN A 109 10.50 7.04 -14.96
CA GLN A 109 10.87 6.04 -15.95
C GLN A 109 10.19 6.28 -17.32
N GLY A 110 8.90 6.64 -17.33
CA GLY A 110 8.15 6.91 -18.56
C GLY A 110 8.72 8.08 -19.39
N PRO A 111 8.82 9.29 -18.82
CA PRO A 111 9.42 10.45 -19.50
C PRO A 111 10.85 10.19 -19.98
N LEU A 112 11.65 9.45 -19.22
CA LEU A 112 13.03 9.13 -19.57
C LEU A 112 13.12 8.20 -20.78
N PHE A 113 12.23 7.20 -20.90
CA PHE A 113 12.14 6.37 -22.10
C PHE A 113 11.72 7.15 -23.35
N LEU A 114 10.74 8.05 -23.21
CA LEU A 114 10.31 8.92 -24.31
C LEU A 114 11.46 9.83 -24.79
N PHE A 115 12.23 10.38 -23.85
CA PHE A 115 13.40 11.19 -24.18
C PHE A 115 14.47 10.40 -24.95
N VAL A 116 14.83 9.20 -24.47
CA VAL A 116 15.83 8.35 -25.14
C VAL A 116 15.35 7.90 -26.52
N ALA A 117 14.08 7.51 -26.66
CA ALA A 117 13.51 7.15 -27.95
C ALA A 117 13.53 8.34 -28.93
N GLY A 118 13.13 9.53 -28.48
CA GLY A 118 13.17 10.75 -29.28
C GLY A 118 14.58 11.12 -29.74
N ALA A 119 15.57 11.02 -28.84
CA ALA A 119 16.97 11.24 -29.17
C ALA A 119 17.51 10.23 -30.19
N PHE A 120 17.07 8.97 -30.11
CA PHE A 120 17.45 7.94 -31.08
C PHE A 120 16.86 8.23 -32.47
N PHE A 121 15.58 8.61 -32.54
CA PHE A 121 14.93 8.97 -33.80
C PHE A 121 15.55 10.21 -34.45
N SER A 122 15.88 11.25 -33.67
CA SER A 122 16.53 12.46 -34.21
C SER A 122 17.93 12.16 -34.74
N LEU A 123 18.70 11.32 -34.04
CA LEU A 123 20.02 10.88 -34.50
C LEU A 123 19.92 10.05 -35.79
N ALA A 124 18.96 9.13 -35.87
CA ALA A 124 18.74 8.32 -37.06
C ALA A 124 18.31 9.18 -38.27
N ALA A 125 17.43 10.15 -38.07
CA ALA A 125 17.03 11.10 -39.11
C ALA A 125 18.23 11.92 -39.61
N PHE A 126 19.04 12.47 -38.68
CA PHE A 126 20.23 13.24 -39.02
C PHE A 126 21.26 12.41 -39.81
N LEU A 127 21.53 11.17 -39.38
CA LEU A 127 22.43 10.27 -40.11
C LEU A 127 21.87 9.90 -41.49
N GLY A 128 20.56 9.65 -41.58
CA GLY A 128 19.87 9.39 -42.86
C GLY A 128 20.00 10.55 -43.84
N GLU A 129 19.75 11.78 -43.38
CA GLU A 129 19.91 12.99 -44.20
C GLU A 129 21.35 13.18 -44.65
N ASN A 130 22.32 13.01 -43.76
CA ASN A 130 23.75 13.09 -44.10
C ASN A 130 24.15 12.03 -45.13
N PHE A 131 23.64 10.80 -45.00
CA PHE A 131 23.94 9.73 -45.95
C PHE A 131 23.32 10.01 -47.31
N VAL A 132 22.06 10.47 -47.38
CA VAL A 132 21.39 10.87 -48.63
C VAL A 132 22.11 12.05 -49.29
N PHE A 133 22.59 13.01 -48.49
CA PHE A 133 23.37 14.14 -48.99
C PHE A 133 24.73 13.71 -49.55
N LEU A 134 25.44 12.81 -48.86
CA LEU A 134 26.72 12.25 -49.34
C LEU A 134 26.56 11.37 -50.59
N TYR A 135 25.50 10.55 -50.64
CA TYR A 135 25.23 9.63 -51.75
C TYR A 135 24.57 10.29 -52.96
N ARG A 136 24.32 11.61 -52.92
CA ARG A 136 23.92 12.41 -54.07
C ARG A 136 25.10 13.24 -54.60
N PRO A 137 26.20 12.64 -55.12
CA PRO A 137 27.17 13.40 -55.90
C PRO A 137 26.55 13.68 -57.26
N GLY A 138 26.04 14.90 -57.46
CA GLY A 138 25.67 15.39 -58.80
C GLY A 138 24.29 16.00 -58.92
N ARG A 139 24.17 17.27 -58.50
CA ARG A 139 23.65 18.30 -59.41
C ARG A 139 24.61 19.47 -59.38
N VAL A 140 25.63 19.36 -60.24
CA VAL A 140 26.35 20.51 -60.76
C VAL A 140 25.35 21.36 -61.57
N SER A 141 25.32 22.65 -61.23
CA SER A 141 25.10 23.83 -62.09
C SER A 141 24.36 23.63 -63.42
N LYS A 142 23.14 24.18 -63.47
CA LYS A 142 22.53 25.01 -64.54
C LYS A 142 21.43 25.80 -63.81
N GLU A 143 21.38 27.13 -63.73
CA GLU A 143 22.03 28.26 -64.41
C GLU A 143 22.35 29.34 -63.37
#